data_AF-A0A9E4QI42-F1
#
_entry.id   AF-A0A9E4QI42-F1
#
_cell.length_a   1.000
_cell.length_b   1.000
_cell.length_c   1.000
_cell.angle_alpha   90.00
_cell.angle_beta   90.00
_cell.angle_gamma   90.00
#
_symmetry.space_group_name_H-M   'P 1'
#
loop_
_entity.id
_entity.type
_entity.pdbx_description
1 polymer ?
#
loop_
_entity_poly.entity_id
_entity_poly.type
_entity_poly.pdbx_seq_one_letter_code
_entity_poly.pdbx_strand_id
1 'polypeptide(L)'
;MVDDAAEADEKIQFIVFRVGTESYGMDVSTVREVLRLQEVTYVPNAPEYVEGVINLRGKVAPIVDLRKRFGVEVSAATNESRIVVAEYNSEDVGMIVDSVTEVLSVNTDSIERNTGAAEQPGSALAQGYARLGPAADCGGR
;
A
#
# COMPACT_ATOMS: atom_id res chain seq x y z
N MET A 1 7.39 -33.05 -30.41
CA MET A 1 8.63 -32.42 -29.94
C MET A 1 8.63 -31.02 -30.54
N VAL A 2 8.34 -29.94 -29.84
CA VAL A 2 8.24 -29.64 -28.41
C VAL A 2 7.31 -28.43 -28.30
N ASP A 3 6.35 -28.47 -27.38
CA ASP A 3 5.50 -27.33 -27.02
C ASP A 3 6.34 -26.35 -26.17
N ASP A 4 6.66 -25.19 -26.74
CA ASP A 4 7.30 -24.06 -26.06
C ASP A 4 6.18 -23.18 -25.46
N ALA A 5 5.66 -23.62 -24.31
CA ALA A 5 4.82 -22.77 -23.47
C ALA A 5 5.77 -21.89 -22.64
N ALA A 6 6.09 -20.72 -23.16
CA ALA A 6 6.70 -19.66 -22.37
C ALA A 6 5.72 -19.28 -21.25
N GLU A 7 5.93 -19.85 -20.06
CA GLU A 7 5.29 -19.41 -18.83
C GLU A 7 5.71 -17.94 -18.62
N ALA A 8 4.79 -17.02 -18.90
CA ALA A 8 5.01 -15.62 -18.64
C ALA A 8 5.12 -15.46 -17.12
N ASP A 9 6.35 -15.23 -16.64
CA ASP A 9 6.65 -14.83 -15.27
C ASP A 9 5.98 -13.46 -15.03
N GLU A 10 4.70 -13.47 -14.65
CA GLU A 10 3.94 -12.26 -14.35
C GLU A 10 4.46 -11.69 -13.02
N LYS A 11 5.50 -10.85 -13.13
CA LYS A 11 6.06 -10.10 -12.01
C LYS A 11 5.18 -8.89 -11.73
N ILE A 12 4.61 -8.85 -10.52
CA ILE A 12 3.87 -7.69 -10.03
C ILE A 12 4.81 -6.88 -9.14
N GLN A 13 4.83 -5.57 -9.34
CA GLN A 13 5.63 -4.67 -8.54
C GLN A 13 4.80 -4.12 -7.38
N PHE A 14 5.34 -4.18 -6.17
CA PHE A 14 4.70 -3.70 -4.96
C PHE A 14 5.54 -2.58 -4.35
N ILE A 15 4.88 -1.47 -4.03
CA ILE A 15 5.47 -0.50 -3.12
C ILE A 15 5.32 -1.03 -1.69
N VAL A 16 6.42 -1.11 -0.97
CA VAL A 16 6.46 -1.51 0.44
C VAL A 16 6.57 -0.28 1.30
N PHE A 17 5.66 -0.16 2.25
CA PHE A 17 5.62 0.94 3.20
C PHE A 17 5.36 0.41 4.61
N ARG A 18 5.79 1.18 5.60
CA ARG A 18 5.61 0.85 7.01
C ARG A 18 4.42 1.61 7.57
N VAL A 19 3.67 0.93 8.44
CA VAL A 19 2.61 1.52 9.27
C VAL A 19 2.81 0.98 10.68
N GLY A 20 3.24 1.84 11.60
CA GLY A 20 3.67 1.45 12.94
C GLY A 20 4.86 0.49 12.89
N THR A 21 4.67 -0.73 13.40
CA THR A 21 5.69 -1.79 13.43
C THR A 21 5.61 -2.78 12.27
N GLU A 22 4.59 -2.67 11.42
CA GLU A 22 4.32 -3.62 10.34
C GLU A 22 4.59 -3.02 8.97
N SER A 23 4.98 -3.90 8.03
CA SER A 23 5.22 -3.56 6.63
C SER A 23 4.07 -4.06 5.77
N TYR A 24 3.54 -3.16 4.95
CA TYR A 24 2.44 -3.40 4.03
C TYR A 24 2.90 -3.17 2.60
N GLY A 25 2.30 -3.91 1.67
CA GLY A 25 2.57 -3.81 0.24
C GLY A 25 1.33 -3.39 -0.54
N MET A 26 1.51 -2.55 -1.54
CA MET A 26 0.46 -2.20 -2.51
C MET A 26 0.99 -2.32 -3.92
N ASP A 27 0.18 -2.83 -4.84
CA ASP A 27 0.55 -2.93 -6.26
C ASP A 27 0.86 -1.53 -6.79
N VAL A 28 2.06 -1.34 -7.31
CA VAL A 28 2.54 -0.08 -7.87
C VAL A 28 1.65 0.39 -9.03
N SER A 29 1.00 -0.54 -9.75
CA SER A 29 0.08 -0.24 -10.85
C SER A 29 -1.15 0.52 -10.37
N THR A 30 -1.54 0.35 -9.10
CA THR A 30 -2.64 1.10 -8.48
C THR A 30 -2.19 2.42 -7.89
N VAL A 31 -0.88 2.58 -7.64
CA VAL A 31 -0.31 3.78 -7.03
C VAL A 31 -0.09 4.84 -8.11
N ARG A 32 -0.67 6.01 -7.90
CA ARG A 32 -0.50 7.15 -8.82
C ARG A 32 0.72 7.97 -8.46
N GLU A 33 0.87 8.29 -7.18
CA GLU A 33 1.96 9.13 -6.69
C GLU A 33 2.18 8.99 -5.19
N VAL A 34 3.40 9.29 -4.74
CA VAL A 34 3.75 9.36 -3.32
C VAL A 34 4.09 10.81 -3.00
N LEU A 35 3.28 11.41 -2.15
CA LEU A 35 3.39 12.80 -1.75
C LEU A 35 3.99 12.91 -0.35
N ARG A 36 4.63 14.05 -0.05
CA ARG A 36 4.96 14.38 1.33
C ARG A 36 3.68 14.64 2.11
N LEU A 37 3.70 14.36 3.41
CA LEU A 37 2.60 14.76 4.27
C LEU A 37 2.42 16.29 4.16
N GLN A 38 1.20 16.68 3.82
CA GLN A 38 0.80 18.07 3.60
C GLN A 38 -0.45 18.37 4.43
N GLU A 39 -0.87 19.63 4.45
CA GLU A 39 -2.07 20.03 5.16
C GLU A 39 -3.31 19.33 4.57
N VAL A 40 -3.99 18.56 5.41
CA VAL A 40 -5.23 17.86 5.05
C VAL A 40 -6.40 18.73 5.46
N THR A 41 -7.35 18.93 4.56
CA THR A 41 -8.59 19.65 4.89
C THR A 41 -9.51 18.74 5.67
N TYR A 42 -9.70 19.05 6.95
CA TYR A 42 -10.55 18.27 7.85
C TYR A 42 -12.00 18.21 7.34
N VAL A 43 -12.59 17.01 7.41
CA VAL A 43 -13.99 16.78 7.02
C VAL A 43 -14.83 16.47 8.27
N PRO A 44 -15.83 17.29 8.60
CA PRO A 44 -16.70 17.05 9.75
C PRO A 44 -17.59 15.83 9.53
N ASN A 45 -17.85 15.07 10.59
CA ASN A 45 -18.62 13.81 10.57
C ASN A 45 -17.99 12.66 9.76
N ALA A 46 -16.72 12.80 9.36
CA ALA A 46 -16.00 11.69 8.77
C ALA A 46 -15.66 10.62 9.83
N PRO A 47 -15.56 9.34 9.45
CA PRO A 47 -15.08 8.29 10.33
C PRO A 47 -13.67 8.61 10.87
N GLU A 48 -13.33 8.14 12.08
CA GLU A 48 -12.04 8.48 12.72
C GLU A 48 -10.81 8.10 11.90
N TYR A 49 -10.92 7.08 11.04
CA TYR A 49 -9.84 6.67 10.14
C TYR A 49 -9.62 7.63 8.95
N VAL A 50 -10.51 8.60 8.74
CA VAL A 50 -10.40 9.62 7.70
C VAL A 50 -9.86 10.91 8.34
N GLU A 51 -8.64 11.29 7.99
CA GLU A 51 -8.08 12.59 8.42
C GLU A 51 -8.77 13.76 7.72
N GLY A 52 -9.22 13.55 6.49
CA GLY A 52 -9.95 14.55 5.73
C GLY A 52 -9.81 14.35 4.22
N VAL A 53 -9.61 15.44 3.50
CA VAL A 53 -9.42 15.44 2.04
C VAL A 53 -8.25 16.34 1.63
N ILE A 54 -7.63 16.04 0.50
CA ILE A 54 -6.67 16.91 -0.18
C ILE A 54 -7.12 17.21 -1.60
N ASN A 55 -6.61 18.28 -2.17
CA ASN A 55 -6.84 18.60 -3.57
C ASN A 55 -5.69 18.08 -4.43
N LEU A 56 -5.99 17.09 -5.28
CA LEU A 56 -5.07 16.53 -6.27
C LEU A 56 -5.50 16.96 -7.66
N ARG A 57 -4.75 17.87 -8.27
CA ARG A 57 -4.98 18.37 -9.64
C ARG A 57 -6.41 18.86 -9.89
N GLY A 58 -7.05 19.45 -8.89
CA GLY A 58 -8.43 19.93 -8.98
C GLY A 58 -9.50 18.91 -8.58
N LYS A 59 -9.11 17.68 -8.24
CA LYS A 59 -10.01 16.65 -7.68
C LYS A 59 -9.84 16.54 -6.17
N VAL A 60 -10.94 16.30 -5.47
CA VAL A 60 -10.94 16.07 -4.02
C VAL A 60 -10.67 14.59 -3.77
N ALA A 61 -9.54 14.29 -3.12
CA ALA A 61 -9.16 12.93 -2.76
C ALA A 61 -9.24 12.75 -1.24
N PRO A 62 -9.99 11.77 -0.72
CA PRO A 62 -10.01 11.47 0.71
C PRO A 62 -8.65 10.96 1.18
N ILE A 63 -8.25 11.42 2.37
CA ILE A 63 -7.05 10.98 3.07
C ILE A 63 -7.44 10.09 4.24
N VAL A 64 -6.96 8.86 4.21
CA VAL A 64 -7.14 7.85 5.24
C VAL A 64 -5.84 7.67 6.01
N ASP A 65 -5.92 7.69 7.34
CA ASP A 65 -4.80 7.31 8.19
C ASP A 65 -4.80 5.79 8.38
N LEU A 66 -3.79 5.11 7.83
CA LEU A 66 -3.70 3.66 7.94
C LEU A 66 -3.43 3.18 9.37
N ARG A 67 -2.79 3.99 10.23
CA ARG A 67 -2.60 3.64 11.64
C ARG A 67 -3.95 3.55 12.34
N LYS A 68 -4.79 4.57 12.16
CA LYS A 68 -6.16 4.58 12.68
C LYS A 68 -7.00 3.47 12.07
N ARG A 69 -6.85 3.22 10.77
CA ARG A 69 -7.60 2.18 10.05
C ARG A 69 -7.26 0.77 10.53
N PHE A 70 -5.99 0.50 10.84
CA PHE A 70 -5.53 -0.81 11.32
C PHE A 70 -5.58 -0.94 12.85
N GLY A 71 -5.96 0.11 13.57
CA GLY A 71 -6.01 0.10 15.04
C GLY A 71 -4.62 0.04 15.68
N VAL A 72 -3.59 0.50 14.96
CA VAL A 72 -2.22 0.60 15.44
C VAL A 72 -2.07 1.91 16.22
N GLU A 73 -1.19 1.94 17.21
CA GLU A 73 -0.97 3.12 18.05
C GLU A 73 -0.63 4.35 17.19
N VAL A 74 -1.48 5.37 17.27
CA VAL A 74 -1.34 6.61 16.48
C VAL A 74 -0.25 7.45 17.10
N SER A 75 0.95 7.39 16.52
CA SER A 75 2.04 8.30 16.87
C SER A 75 2.00 9.58 16.02
N ALA A 76 2.74 10.61 16.44
CA ALA A 76 2.93 11.80 15.60
C ALA A 76 3.56 11.41 14.26
N ALA A 77 3.12 12.07 13.18
CA ALA A 77 3.76 11.93 11.88
C ALA A 77 5.19 12.46 11.94
N THR A 78 6.12 11.75 11.31
CA THR A 78 7.53 12.11 11.23
C THR A 78 7.85 12.77 9.89
N ASN A 79 9.08 13.28 9.73
CA ASN A 79 9.53 13.78 8.42
C ASN A 79 9.58 12.69 7.33
N GLU A 80 9.53 11.43 7.73
CA GLU A 80 9.48 10.27 6.84
C GLU A 80 8.06 9.96 6.37
N SER A 81 7.04 10.48 7.06
CA SER A 81 5.63 10.24 6.72
C SER A 81 5.30 10.75 5.33
N ARG A 82 4.56 9.92 4.59
CA ARG A 82 4.16 10.18 3.20
C ARG A 82 2.67 9.88 3.05
N ILE A 83 2.09 10.48 2.02
CA ILE A 83 0.74 10.16 1.55
C ILE A 83 0.93 9.35 0.27
N VAL A 84 0.55 8.07 0.31
CA VAL A 84 0.49 7.22 -0.88
C VAL A 84 -0.88 7.43 -1.53
N VAL A 85 -0.90 7.97 -2.73
CA VAL A 85 -2.13 8.15 -3.51
C VAL A 85 -2.29 6.95 -4.43
N ALA A 86 -3.40 6.24 -4.27
CA ALA A 86 -3.77 5.11 -5.10
C ALA A 86 -5.13 5.35 -5.78
N GLU A 87 -5.34 4.73 -6.93
CA GLU A 87 -6.63 4.73 -7.62
C GLU A 87 -7.46 3.52 -7.18
N TYR A 88 -8.69 3.75 -6.72
CA TYR A 88 -9.65 2.72 -6.37
C TYR A 88 -11.03 3.08 -6.94
N ASN A 89 -11.63 2.19 -7.74
CA ASN A 89 -12.90 2.45 -8.46
C ASN A 89 -12.91 3.77 -9.25
N SER A 90 -11.80 4.11 -9.92
CA SER A 90 -11.62 5.36 -10.66
C SER A 90 -11.64 6.64 -9.81
N GLU A 91 -11.54 6.50 -8.48
CA GLU A 91 -11.36 7.61 -7.53
C GLU A 91 -9.95 7.56 -6.93
N ASP A 92 -9.37 8.74 -6.70
CA ASP A 92 -8.06 8.87 -6.07
C ASP A 92 -8.23 8.87 -4.55
N VAL A 93 -7.56 7.95 -3.86
CA VAL A 93 -7.58 7.83 -2.39
C VAL A 93 -6.16 7.96 -1.88
N GLY A 94 -5.94 8.86 -0.93
CA GLY A 94 -4.65 9.00 -0.27
C GLY A 94 -4.61 8.26 1.06
N MET A 95 -3.47 7.64 1.34
CA MET A 95 -3.22 6.87 2.55
C MET A 95 -1.97 7.40 3.24
N ILE A 96 -2.09 7.79 4.50
CA ILE A 96 -0.95 8.22 5.30
C ILE A 96 -0.19 6.97 5.76
N VAL A 97 1.10 6.95 5.46
CA VAL A 97 2.06 5.90 5.85
C VAL A 97 3.23 6.52 6.61
N ASP A 98 3.91 5.72 7.42
CA ASP A 98 5.05 6.20 8.21
C ASP A 98 6.30 6.45 7.41
N SER A 99 6.60 5.52 6.50
CA SER A 99 7.76 5.59 5.65
C SER A 99 7.54 4.64 4.48
N VAL A 100 7.88 5.09 3.28
CA VAL A 100 8.02 4.20 2.13
C VAL A 100 9.41 3.60 2.18
N THR A 101 9.50 2.27 2.16
CA THR A 101 10.76 1.54 2.29
C THR A 101 11.40 1.34 0.92
N GLU A 102 10.75 0.57 0.05
CA GLU A 102 11.29 0.18 -1.26
C GLU A 102 10.18 -0.32 -2.19
N VAL A 103 10.52 -0.55 -3.47
CA VAL A 103 9.63 -1.19 -4.44
C VAL A 103 10.18 -2.58 -4.73
N LEU A 104 9.38 -3.61 -4.47
CA LEU A 104 9.76 -5.01 -4.68
C LEU A 104 9.03 -5.58 -5.89
N SER A 105 9.73 -6.35 -6.70
CA SER A 105 9.12 -7.12 -7.79
C SER A 105 8.90 -8.54 -7.30
N VAL A 106 7.64 -8.94 -7.15
CA VAL A 106 7.24 -10.25 -6.63
C VAL A 106 6.58 -11.03 -7.76
N ASN A 107 7.01 -12.26 -7.97
CA ASN A 107 6.34 -13.16 -8.90
C ASN A 107 4.96 -13.53 -8.32
N THR A 108 3.93 -13.52 -9.17
CA THR A 108 2.54 -13.86 -8.80
C THR A 108 2.42 -15.23 -8.11
N ASP A 109 3.27 -16.21 -8.45
CA ASP A 109 3.31 -17.53 -7.81
C ASP A 109 3.73 -17.49 -6.32
N SER A 110 4.50 -16.47 -5.92
CA SER A 110 4.94 -16.27 -4.54
C SER A 110 3.90 -15.53 -3.67
N ILE A 111 2.79 -15.07 -4.26
CA ILE A 111 1.73 -14.36 -3.55
C ILE A 111 0.74 -15.39 -3.02
N GLU A 112 0.85 -15.71 -1.73
CA GLU A 112 -0.12 -16.57 -1.07
C GLU A 112 -1.41 -15.76 -0.82
N ARG A 113 -2.44 -15.99 -1.66
CA ARG A 113 -3.74 -15.34 -1.51
C ARG A 113 -4.36 -15.77 -0.19
N ASN A 114 -4.63 -14.80 0.67
CA ASN A 114 -5.26 -15.09 1.94
C ASN A 114 -6.74 -15.43 1.72
N THR A 115 -7.12 -16.67 1.96
CA THR A 115 -8.53 -17.12 1.95
C THR A 115 -9.09 -17.28 3.37
N GLY A 116 -8.30 -17.02 4.42
CA GLY A 116 -8.72 -17.15 5.81
C GLY A 116 -8.20 -16.01 6.68
N ALA A 117 -9.12 -15.26 7.29
CA ALA A 117 -8.85 -14.21 8.28
C ALA A 117 -7.51 -14.40 9.01
N ALA A 118 -6.47 -13.67 8.58
CA ALA A 118 -5.24 -13.64 9.34
C ALA A 118 -5.53 -12.83 10.61
N GLU A 119 -5.08 -13.33 11.75
CA GLU A 119 -5.26 -12.71 13.07
C GLU A 119 -4.33 -11.49 13.25
N GLN A 120 -4.19 -10.68 12.21
CA GLN A 120 -3.36 -9.48 12.18
C GLN A 120 -4.22 -8.24 11.92
N PRO A 121 -3.91 -7.10 12.56
CA PRO A 121 -4.59 -5.85 12.29
C PRO A 121 -4.55 -5.53 10.79
N GLY A 122 -5.67 -5.13 10.20
CA GLY A 122 -5.76 -4.83 8.77
C GLY A 122 -5.97 -6.02 7.82
N SER A 123 -6.08 -7.26 8.32
CA SER A 123 -6.32 -8.46 7.48
C SER A 123 -7.62 -8.42 6.66
N ALA A 124 -8.61 -7.64 7.09
CA ALA A 124 -9.85 -7.42 6.34
C ALA A 124 -9.68 -6.56 5.08
N LEU A 125 -8.55 -5.87 4.93
CA LEU A 125 -8.24 -4.97 3.82
C LEU A 125 -7.06 -5.45 2.98
N ALA A 126 -6.29 -6.41 3.48
CA ALA A 126 -5.24 -7.07 2.74
C ALA A 126 -5.83 -8.12 1.78
N GLN A 127 -5.53 -8.00 0.48
CA GLN A 127 -5.98 -8.98 -0.53
C GLN A 127 -5.16 -10.29 -0.49
N GLY A 128 -4.04 -10.30 0.22
CA GLY A 128 -3.17 -11.46 0.38
C GLY A 128 -1.91 -11.11 1.18
N TYR A 129 -1.09 -12.12 1.45
CA TYR A 129 0.22 -11.93 2.09
C TYR A 129 1.29 -12.47 1.15
N ALA A 130 2.27 -11.63 0.84
CA ALA A 130 3.48 -12.09 0.17
C ALA A 130 4.55 -12.31 1.24
N ARG A 131 5.04 -13.55 1.37
CA ARG A 131 6.21 -13.82 2.22
C ARG A 131 7.44 -13.31 1.48
N LEU A 132 7.83 -12.08 1.80
CA LEU A 132 9.10 -11.52 1.34
C LEU A 132 10.21 -12.30 2.06
N GLY A 133 10.83 -13.25 1.35
CA GLY A 133 12.10 -13.83 1.78
C GLY A 133 13.16 -12.73 1.93
N PRO A 134 14.24 -12.96 2.71
CA PRO A 134 15.36 -12.02 2.75
C PRO A 134 15.81 -11.78 1.31
N ALA A 135 15.77 -10.52 0.86
CA ALA A 135 16.04 -10.04 -0.49
C ALA A 135 16.83 -11.07 -1.31
N ALA A 136 16.11 -11.96 -1.98
CA ALA A 136 16.72 -12.92 -2.88
C ALA A 136 17.10 -12.11 -4.12
N ASP A 137 18.34 -11.66 -4.11
CA ASP A 137 19.23 -11.65 -5.26
C ASP A 137 18.54 -11.18 -6.54
N CYS A 138 18.69 -9.90 -6.87
CA CYS A 138 18.53 -9.40 -8.23
C CYS A 138 19.63 -10.03 -9.11
N GLY A 139 19.49 -11.31 -9.40
CA GLY A 139 20.30 -12.07 -10.32
C GLY A 139 19.68 -12.09 -11.71
N GLY A 140 20.42 -11.56 -12.69
CA GLY A 140 20.20 -11.72 -14.13
C GLY A 140 19.63 -10.44 -14.77
N ARG A 141 20.38 -9.65 -15.54
CA ARG A 141 21.52 -9.94 -16.41
C ARG A 141 22.28 -8.65 -16.71
#